data_AF-A0A1Z3UCA5-F1
#
_entry.id   AF-A0A1Z3UCA5-F1
#
_cell.length_a   1.000
_cell.length_b   1.000
_cell.length_c   1.000
_cell.angle_alpha   90.00
_cell.angle_beta   90.00
_cell.angle_gamma   90.00
#
_symmetry.space_group_name_H-M   'P 1'
#
loop_
_entity.id
_entity.type
_entity.pdbx_description
1 polymer ?
#
loop_
_entity_poly.entity_id
_entity_poly.type
_entity_poly.pdbx_seq_one_letter_code
_entity_poly.pdbx_strand_id
1 'polypeptide(L)'
;MRRSQLVKLVGLSEEAFNLLKARKHVPMRGRPPGSGWQDFTVEDAIAFEAAVALARCGVKKNNARAWVDLYFDVAIERASENDRKSTDPVYLGVVTSFGIAETTLVADDQFPLVGSASDIASELQSIQEALGQDRWLDGLITINLNLCVQLVYLRAEQALIADDRLEELATLFGARSRMITIVE
;
A
#
# COMPACT_ATOMS: atom_id res chain seq x y z
N MET A 1 18.33 -7.01 -1.48
CA MET A 1 18.05 -7.72 -0.21
C MET A 1 17.74 -9.20 -0.48
N ARG A 2 18.23 -10.12 0.37
CA ARG A 2 17.93 -11.56 0.24
C ARG A 2 16.52 -11.90 0.75
N ARG A 3 15.95 -13.03 0.32
CA ARG A 3 14.64 -13.52 0.81
C ARG A 3 14.55 -13.54 2.35
N SER A 4 15.58 -14.05 3.02
CA SER A 4 15.61 -14.17 4.49
C SER A 4 15.52 -12.83 5.22
N GLN A 5 15.95 -11.74 4.57
CA GLN A 5 15.79 -10.39 5.09
C GLN A 5 14.38 -9.86 4.79
N LEU A 6 13.87 -10.07 3.56
CA LEU A 6 12.51 -9.67 3.19
C LEU A 6 11.47 -10.25 4.16
N VAL A 7 11.53 -11.56 4.43
CA VAL A 7 10.54 -12.23 5.31
C VAL A 7 10.55 -11.67 6.73
N LYS A 8 11.70 -11.19 7.22
CA LYS A 8 11.80 -10.46 8.49
C LYS A 8 11.12 -9.10 8.41
N LEU A 9 11.37 -8.34 7.34
CA LEU A 9 10.76 -7.02 7.13
C LEU A 9 9.24 -7.08 6.98
N VAL A 10 8.70 -8.14 6.37
CA VAL A 10 7.24 -8.33 6.23
C VAL A 10 6.61 -9.14 7.36
N GLY A 11 7.40 -9.58 8.36
CA GLY A 11 6.89 -10.31 9.52
C GLY A 11 6.28 -11.68 9.19
N LEU A 12 6.82 -12.39 8.19
CA LEU A 12 6.34 -13.71 7.77
C LEU A 12 7.37 -14.81 8.05
N SER A 13 6.87 -16.03 8.22
CA SER A 13 7.71 -17.22 8.11
C SER A 13 8.07 -17.49 6.63
N GLU A 14 9.14 -18.25 6.39
CA GLU A 14 9.51 -18.63 5.03
C GLU A 14 8.43 -19.48 4.35
N GLU A 15 7.77 -20.35 5.10
CA GLU A 15 6.67 -21.20 4.61
C GLU A 15 5.47 -20.35 4.17
N ALA A 16 5.08 -19.37 4.99
CA ALA A 16 3.99 -18.45 4.66
C ALA A 16 4.32 -17.64 3.41
N PHE A 17 5.56 -17.16 3.28
CA PHE A 17 6.02 -16.46 2.09
C PHE A 17 5.95 -17.35 0.83
N ASN A 18 6.45 -18.60 0.92
CA ASN A 18 6.40 -19.54 -0.20
C ASN A 18 4.97 -19.87 -0.63
N LEU A 19 4.05 -20.02 0.32
CA LEU A 19 2.63 -20.24 0.03
C LEU A 19 2.00 -19.06 -0.72
N LEU A 20 2.28 -17.83 -0.27
CA LEU A 20 1.78 -16.62 -0.93
C LEU A 20 2.40 -16.45 -2.32
N LYS A 21 3.69 -16.78 -2.48
CA LYS A 21 4.38 -16.74 -3.77
C LYS A 21 3.77 -17.73 -4.76
N ALA A 22 3.55 -18.98 -4.34
CA ALA A 22 2.92 -20.02 -5.17
C ALA A 22 1.50 -19.62 -5.62
N ARG A 23 0.77 -18.90 -4.77
CA ARG A 23 -0.58 -18.37 -5.07
C ARG A 23 -0.57 -17.05 -5.82
N LYS A 24 0.60 -16.52 -6.20
CA LYS A 24 0.76 -15.22 -6.88
C LYS A 24 0.14 -14.05 -6.08
N HIS A 25 0.22 -14.09 -4.76
CA HIS A 25 -0.27 -13.02 -3.88
C HIS A 25 0.82 -12.09 -3.35
N VAL A 26 2.09 -12.39 -3.62
CA VAL A 26 3.21 -11.49 -3.31
C VAL A 26 3.28 -10.44 -4.43
N PRO A 27 3.23 -9.12 -4.14
CA PRO A 27 3.61 -8.10 -5.12
C PRO A 27 5.03 -8.37 -5.61
N MET A 28 5.19 -8.51 -6.91
CA MET A 28 6.46 -8.88 -7.54
C MET A 28 6.72 -7.82 -8.59
N ARG A 29 7.29 -6.70 -8.15
CA ARG A 29 7.51 -5.54 -9.01
C ARG A 29 8.56 -5.89 -10.07
N GLY A 30 8.11 -5.94 -11.33
CA GLY A 30 8.95 -5.84 -12.53
C GLY A 30 9.97 -6.93 -12.84
N ARG A 31 10.05 -8.06 -12.12
CA ARG A 31 11.05 -9.10 -12.41
C ARG A 31 10.39 -10.40 -12.85
N PRO A 32 10.61 -10.85 -14.11
CA PRO A 32 10.09 -12.14 -14.54
C PRO A 32 10.68 -13.23 -13.64
N PRO A 33 9.92 -14.31 -13.36
CA PRO A 33 10.40 -15.47 -12.61
C PRO A 33 11.37 -16.27 -13.50
N GLY A 34 12.51 -15.67 -13.85
CA GLY A 34 13.61 -16.30 -14.58
C GLY A 34 14.66 -16.77 -13.58
N SER A 35 15.08 -18.02 -13.71
CA SER A 35 16.01 -18.76 -12.86
C SER A 35 17.18 -17.93 -12.30
N GLY A 36 17.30 -17.91 -10.97
CA GLY A 36 18.39 -17.24 -10.26
C GLY A 36 17.83 -16.47 -9.07
N TRP A 37 18.63 -16.39 -8.01
CA TRP A 37 18.32 -15.68 -6.77
C TRP A 37 17.53 -14.39 -7.01
N GLN A 38 16.32 -14.32 -6.46
CA GLN A 38 15.50 -13.12 -6.57
C GLN A 38 15.99 -12.12 -5.53
N ASP A 39 16.57 -11.02 -5.99
CA ASP A 39 16.84 -9.86 -5.16
C ASP A 39 15.56 -9.05 -4.97
N PHE A 40 15.30 -8.69 -3.71
CA PHE A 40 14.19 -7.86 -3.28
C PHE A 40 14.68 -6.47 -2.89
N THR A 41 13.82 -5.46 -2.98
CA THR A 41 14.07 -4.11 -2.47
C THR A 41 13.26 -3.83 -1.21
N VAL A 42 13.52 -2.70 -0.56
CA VAL A 42 12.73 -2.26 0.60
C VAL A 42 11.34 -1.79 0.19
N GLU A 43 11.20 -1.24 -1.01
CA GLU A 43 9.92 -0.95 -1.64
C GLU A 43 9.08 -2.21 -1.84
N ASP A 44 9.68 -3.35 -2.18
CA ASP A 44 8.95 -4.63 -2.25
C ASP A 44 8.38 -5.01 -0.88
N ALA A 45 9.11 -4.76 0.20
CA ALA A 45 8.62 -5.03 1.56
C ALA A 45 7.46 -4.12 1.96
N ILE A 46 7.54 -2.82 1.62
CA ILE A 46 6.48 -1.85 1.91
C ILE A 46 5.24 -2.14 1.05
N ALA A 47 5.42 -2.40 -0.24
CA ALA A 47 4.34 -2.81 -1.13
C ALA A 47 3.67 -4.10 -0.64
N PHE A 48 4.46 -5.05 -0.15
CA PHE A 48 3.92 -6.27 0.47
C PHE A 48 3.05 -5.96 1.69
N GLU A 49 3.55 -5.15 2.63
CA GLU A 49 2.79 -4.77 3.82
C GLU A 49 1.50 -4.03 3.44
N ALA A 50 1.56 -3.12 2.46
CA ALA A 50 0.40 -2.42 1.93
C ALA A 50 -0.65 -3.38 1.34
N ALA A 51 -0.23 -4.36 0.53
CA ALA A 51 -1.14 -5.34 -0.05
C ALA A 51 -1.79 -6.22 1.03
N VAL A 52 -1.04 -6.59 2.08
CA VAL A 52 -1.57 -7.32 3.22
C VAL A 52 -2.55 -6.48 4.03
N ALA A 53 -2.24 -5.20 4.25
CA ALA A 53 -3.11 -4.27 4.97
C ALA A 53 -4.45 -4.08 4.23
N LEU A 54 -4.43 -3.84 2.91
CA LEU A 54 -5.65 -3.76 2.10
C LEU A 54 -6.47 -5.05 2.15
N ALA A 55 -5.80 -6.20 2.09
CA ALA A 55 -6.47 -7.50 2.16
C ALA A 55 -7.14 -7.73 3.53
N ARG A 56 -6.55 -7.22 4.62
CA ARG A 56 -7.16 -7.25 5.97
C ARG A 56 -8.38 -6.32 6.07
N CYS A 57 -8.40 -5.24 5.32
CA CYS A 57 -9.55 -4.33 5.21
C CYS A 57 -10.68 -4.88 4.31
N GLY A 58 -10.55 -6.10 3.78
CA GLY A 58 -11.62 -6.78 3.02
C GLY A 58 -11.42 -6.82 1.51
N VAL A 59 -10.33 -6.22 0.99
CA VAL A 59 -10.01 -6.30 -0.44
C VAL A 59 -9.60 -7.73 -0.82
N LYS A 60 -10.11 -8.26 -1.94
CA LYS A 60 -9.66 -9.55 -2.47
C LYS A 60 -8.14 -9.51 -2.71
N LYS A 61 -7.40 -10.49 -2.19
CA LYS A 61 -5.92 -10.53 -2.21
C LYS A 61 -5.31 -10.25 -3.59
N ASN A 62 -5.91 -10.75 -4.67
CA ASN A 62 -5.44 -10.49 -6.03
C ASN A 62 -5.58 -9.01 -6.43
N ASN A 63 -6.69 -8.38 -6.07
CA ASN A 63 -6.94 -6.96 -6.36
C ASN A 63 -6.03 -6.07 -5.49
N ALA A 64 -5.91 -6.39 -4.20
CA ALA A 64 -5.00 -5.67 -3.29
C ALA A 64 -3.58 -5.63 -3.83
N ARG A 65 -3.07 -6.79 -4.27
CA ARG A 65 -1.77 -6.88 -4.94
C ARG A 65 -1.73 -6.03 -6.22
N ALA A 66 -2.68 -6.22 -7.13
CA ALA A 66 -2.68 -5.54 -8.42
C ALA A 66 -2.72 -4.02 -8.28
N TRP A 67 -3.51 -3.49 -7.34
CA TRP A 67 -3.59 -2.06 -7.08
C TRP A 67 -2.30 -1.52 -6.47
N VAL A 68 -1.71 -2.22 -5.50
CA VAL A 68 -0.42 -1.79 -4.97
C VAL A 68 0.66 -1.83 -6.06
N ASP A 69 0.75 -2.90 -6.85
CA ASP A 69 1.71 -3.01 -7.96
C ASP A 69 1.56 -1.85 -8.98
N LEU A 70 0.33 -1.35 -9.19
CA LEU A 70 0.04 -0.27 -10.14
C LEU A 70 0.23 1.15 -9.57
N TYR A 71 -0.10 1.36 -8.29
CA TYR A 71 -0.24 2.70 -7.69
C TYR A 71 0.81 3.05 -6.63
N PHE A 72 1.66 2.10 -6.25
CA PHE A 72 2.64 2.35 -5.21
C PHE A 72 3.70 3.38 -5.60
N ASP A 73 4.12 3.42 -6.87
CA ASP A 73 5.06 4.46 -7.35
C ASP A 73 4.44 5.85 -7.32
N VAL A 74 3.16 5.95 -7.70
CA VAL A 74 2.38 7.19 -7.58
C VAL A 74 2.34 7.62 -6.11
N ALA A 75 2.16 6.68 -5.17
CA ALA A 75 2.15 7.02 -3.75
C ALA A 75 3.49 7.53 -3.22
N ILE A 76 4.61 6.99 -3.71
CA ILE A 76 5.95 7.50 -3.38
C ILE A 76 6.15 8.90 -3.95
N GLU A 77 5.71 9.14 -5.19
CA GLU A 77 5.77 10.46 -5.83
C GLU A 77 4.97 11.48 -5.02
N ARG A 78 3.71 11.17 -4.66
CA ARG A 78 2.88 12.02 -3.80
C ARG A 78 3.51 12.33 -2.45
N ALA A 79 4.13 11.33 -1.82
CA ALA A 79 4.88 11.53 -0.58
C ALA A 79 6.08 12.47 -0.77
N SER A 80 6.69 12.48 -1.95
CA SER A 80 7.81 13.35 -2.33
C SER A 80 7.39 14.78 -2.65
N GLU A 81 6.20 14.95 -3.22
CA GLU A 81 5.60 16.25 -3.54
C GLU A 81 5.04 16.95 -2.31
N ASN A 82 4.58 16.18 -1.31
CA ASN A 82 4.24 16.71 0.00
C ASN A 82 5.51 17.33 0.60
N ASP A 83 5.57 18.66 0.53
CA ASP A 83 6.63 19.49 1.11
C ASP A 83 6.97 18.91 2.49
N ARG A 84 8.25 18.70 2.84
CA ARG A 84 8.71 17.93 4.03
C ARG A 84 8.12 18.37 5.39
N LYS A 85 7.30 19.41 5.41
CA LYS A 85 6.53 19.96 6.54
C LYS A 85 5.07 19.50 6.59
N SER A 86 4.51 18.95 5.51
CA SER A 86 3.16 18.40 5.49
C SER A 86 3.15 17.12 6.32
N THR A 87 2.40 17.15 7.42
CA THR A 87 2.17 15.99 8.29
C THR A 87 1.08 15.07 7.75
N ASP A 88 0.55 15.37 6.56
CA ASP A 88 -0.60 14.69 6.02
C ASP A 88 -0.21 13.30 5.51
N PRO A 89 -0.76 12.22 6.09
CA PRO A 89 -0.41 10.88 5.67
C PRO A 89 -0.85 10.62 4.24
N VAL A 90 -0.07 9.82 3.52
CA VAL A 90 -0.44 9.31 2.21
C VAL A 90 -1.25 8.04 2.39
N TYR A 91 -2.43 8.04 1.79
CA TYR A 91 -3.32 6.89 1.75
C TYR A 91 -3.30 6.25 0.37
N LEU A 92 -3.52 4.95 0.35
CA LEU A 92 -3.70 4.16 -0.86
C LEU A 92 -4.91 3.25 -0.67
N GLY A 93 -5.78 3.20 -1.67
CA GLY A 93 -7.03 2.48 -1.52
C GLY A 93 -7.86 2.42 -2.78
N VAL A 94 -9.15 2.17 -2.58
CA VAL A 94 -10.14 2.03 -3.64
C VAL A 94 -11.50 2.54 -3.15
N VAL A 95 -12.30 3.05 -4.07
CA VAL A 95 -13.75 3.23 -3.89
C VAL A 95 -14.50 2.48 -4.98
N THR A 96 -15.70 2.01 -4.69
CA THR A 96 -16.53 1.30 -5.66
C THR A 96 -17.69 2.19 -6.10
N SER A 97 -17.97 2.23 -7.41
CA SER A 97 -19.23 2.80 -7.88
C SER A 97 -20.33 1.76 -7.89
N PHE A 98 -21.51 2.24 -7.53
CA PHE A 98 -22.75 1.50 -7.61
C PHE A 98 -23.70 2.26 -8.52
N GLY A 99 -24.54 1.53 -9.23
CA GLY A 99 -25.59 2.10 -10.06
C GLY A 99 -26.81 1.20 -10.09
N ILE A 100 -27.90 1.74 -10.65
CA ILE A 100 -29.12 0.97 -10.91
C ILE A 100 -29.25 0.75 -12.41
N ALA A 101 -29.21 -0.51 -12.83
CA ALA A 101 -29.49 -0.92 -14.21
C ALA A 101 -30.69 -1.85 -14.21
N GLU A 102 -31.74 -1.50 -14.98
CA GLU A 102 -32.95 -2.33 -15.13
C GLU A 102 -33.52 -2.83 -13.78
N THR A 103 -33.63 -1.93 -12.80
CA THR A 103 -34.08 -2.19 -11.40
C THR A 103 -33.17 -3.03 -10.52
N THR A 104 -31.98 -3.40 -11.00
CA THR A 104 -30.97 -4.16 -10.24
C THR A 104 -29.84 -3.25 -9.79
N LEU A 105 -29.40 -3.41 -8.54
CA LEU A 105 -28.17 -2.79 -8.04
C LEU A 105 -26.96 -3.48 -8.68
N VAL A 106 -26.13 -2.72 -9.38
CA VAL A 106 -24.90 -3.22 -10.00
C VAL A 106 -23.71 -2.51 -9.37
N ALA A 107 -22.71 -3.29 -8.94
CA ALA A 107 -21.38 -2.75 -8.64
C ALA A 107 -20.61 -2.70 -9.95
N ASP A 108 -20.34 -1.50 -10.43
CA ASP A 108 -19.81 -1.30 -11.78
C ASP A 108 -18.28 -1.28 -11.74
N ASP A 109 -17.70 -0.21 -11.19
CA ASP A 109 -16.29 0.09 -11.34
C ASP A 109 -15.60 0.29 -9.99
N GLN A 110 -14.30 -0.02 -9.94
CA GLN A 110 -13.45 0.22 -8.79
C GLN A 110 -12.43 1.29 -9.14
N PHE A 111 -12.47 2.42 -8.44
CA PHE A 111 -11.57 3.55 -8.66
C PHE A 111 -10.47 3.53 -7.61
N PRO A 112 -9.21 3.36 -8.01
CA PRO A 112 -8.07 3.43 -7.11
C PRO A 112 -7.87 4.87 -6.66
N LEU A 113 -7.45 5.04 -5.40
CA LEU A 113 -7.27 6.35 -4.76
C LEU A 113 -5.88 6.41 -4.14
N VAL A 114 -5.16 7.50 -4.39
CA VAL A 114 -3.82 7.74 -3.84
C VAL A 114 -3.65 9.22 -3.52
N GLY A 115 -3.33 9.53 -2.27
CA GLY A 115 -3.02 10.90 -1.87
C GLY A 115 -3.25 11.15 -0.40
N SER A 116 -3.21 12.42 -0.01
CA SER A 116 -3.66 12.85 1.32
C SER A 116 -5.16 12.67 1.48
N ALA A 117 -5.67 12.81 2.70
CA ALA A 117 -7.12 12.76 2.94
C ALA A 117 -7.88 13.85 2.15
N SER A 118 -7.29 15.04 2.00
CA SER A 118 -7.85 16.13 1.19
C SER A 118 -7.85 15.81 -0.30
N ASP A 119 -6.75 15.26 -0.83
CA ASP A 119 -6.67 14.90 -2.26
C ASP A 119 -7.71 13.84 -2.59
N ILE A 120 -7.84 12.83 -1.74
CA ILE A 120 -8.84 11.77 -1.90
C ILE A 120 -10.26 12.35 -1.84
N ALA A 121 -10.54 13.27 -0.92
CA ALA A 121 -11.86 13.90 -0.85
C ALA A 121 -12.19 14.68 -2.14
N SER A 122 -11.24 15.43 -2.67
CA SER A 122 -11.40 16.15 -3.94
C SER A 122 -11.55 15.22 -5.15
N GLU A 123 -10.79 14.11 -5.16
CA GLU A 123 -10.88 13.08 -6.20
C GLU A 123 -12.24 12.37 -6.17
N LEU A 124 -12.72 12.00 -4.98
CA LEU A 124 -14.06 11.41 -4.80
C LEU A 124 -15.16 12.34 -5.32
N GLN A 125 -15.06 13.65 -5.04
CA GLN A 125 -16.02 14.62 -5.57
C GLN A 125 -15.98 14.66 -7.10
N SER A 126 -14.78 14.71 -7.69
CA SER A 126 -14.61 14.74 -9.15
C SER A 126 -15.14 13.47 -9.83
N ILE A 127 -14.90 12.29 -9.23
CA ILE A 127 -15.43 11.02 -9.72
C ILE A 127 -16.97 11.02 -9.60
N GLN A 128 -17.53 11.47 -8.47
CA GLN A 128 -18.97 11.52 -8.27
C GLN A 128 -19.66 12.45 -9.27
N GLU A 129 -19.05 13.60 -9.60
CA GLU A 129 -19.54 14.51 -10.63
C GLU A 129 -19.51 13.87 -12.03
N ALA A 130 -18.51 13.03 -12.32
CA ALA A 130 -18.37 12.34 -13.60
C ALA A 130 -19.30 11.12 -13.77
N LEU A 131 -19.73 10.47 -12.68
CA LEU A 131 -20.55 9.25 -12.71
C LEU A 131 -22.01 9.48 -13.14
N GLY A 132 -22.51 10.72 -13.08
CA GLY A 132 -23.90 11.05 -13.43
C GLY A 132 -24.90 10.80 -12.29
N GLN A 133 -26.20 10.90 -12.58
CA GLN A 133 -27.27 10.93 -11.55
C GLN A 133 -27.69 9.56 -11.01
N ASP A 134 -27.53 8.48 -11.77
CA ASP A 134 -27.99 7.13 -11.39
C ASP A 134 -26.90 6.27 -10.73
N ARG A 135 -25.77 6.90 -10.37
CA ARG A 135 -24.59 6.24 -9.83
C ARG A 135 -24.06 6.99 -8.62
N TRP A 136 -23.55 6.24 -7.66
CA TRP A 136 -22.92 6.80 -6.46
C TRP A 136 -21.68 6.01 -6.07
N LEU A 137 -20.81 6.68 -5.32
CA LEU A 137 -19.63 6.07 -4.71
C LEU A 137 -19.97 5.50 -3.33
N ASP A 138 -19.55 4.26 -3.08
CA ASP A 138 -19.61 3.63 -1.76
C ASP A 138 -18.48 2.58 -1.62
N GLY A 139 -18.30 2.00 -0.43
CA GLY A 139 -17.31 0.98 -0.17
C GLY A 139 -15.86 1.50 -0.25
N LEU A 140 -15.61 2.70 0.27
CA LEU A 140 -14.27 3.27 0.39
C LEU A 140 -13.42 2.41 1.33
N ILE A 141 -12.31 1.87 0.81
CA ILE A 141 -11.31 1.13 1.58
C ILE A 141 -9.95 1.75 1.31
N THR A 142 -9.32 2.31 2.35
CA THR A 142 -7.99 2.89 2.28
C THR A 142 -7.08 2.34 3.38
N ILE A 143 -5.79 2.37 3.11
CA ILE A 143 -4.74 2.14 4.10
C ILE A 143 -3.85 3.36 4.21
N ASN A 144 -3.27 3.56 5.38
CA ASN A 144 -2.27 4.59 5.60
C ASN A 144 -0.88 4.01 5.26
N LEU A 145 -0.25 4.53 4.20
CA LEU A 145 1.07 4.03 3.77
C LEU A 145 2.18 4.43 4.73
N ASN A 146 2.05 5.56 5.44
CA ASN A 146 3.03 5.95 6.46
C ASN A 146 3.12 4.89 7.56
N LEU A 147 1.99 4.30 7.98
CA LEU A 147 1.98 3.21 8.94
C LEU A 147 2.64 1.93 8.39
N CYS A 148 2.46 1.64 7.09
CA CYS A 148 3.11 0.51 6.45
C CYS A 148 4.64 0.69 6.43
N VAL A 149 5.12 1.89 6.07
CA VAL A 149 6.54 2.24 6.09
C VAL A 149 7.10 2.16 7.52
N GLN A 150 6.39 2.72 8.50
CA GLN A 150 6.79 2.67 9.91
C GLN A 150 6.91 1.23 10.42
N LEU A 151 5.98 0.36 10.07
CA LEU A 151 6.01 -1.03 10.50
C LEU A 151 7.18 -1.80 9.87
N VAL A 152 7.46 -1.58 8.59
CA VAL A 152 8.63 -2.16 7.92
C VAL A 152 9.92 -1.64 8.53
N TYR A 153 10.01 -0.34 8.80
CA TYR A 153 11.15 0.31 9.44
C TYR A 153 11.43 -0.27 10.84
N LEU A 154 10.40 -0.38 11.70
CA LEU A 154 10.54 -0.97 13.04
C LEU A 154 11.02 -2.44 12.99
N ARG A 155 10.52 -3.21 12.03
CA ARG A 155 10.99 -4.61 11.84
C ARG A 155 12.42 -4.67 11.32
N ALA A 156 12.85 -3.71 10.51
CA ALA A 156 14.25 -3.61 10.08
C ALA A 156 15.18 -3.34 11.26
N GLU A 157 14.82 -2.41 12.15
CA GLU A 157 15.57 -2.12 13.37
C GLU A 157 15.68 -3.37 14.27
N GLN A 158 14.56 -4.06 14.52
CA GLN A 158 14.54 -5.31 15.30
C GLN A 158 15.37 -6.44 14.67
N ALA A 159 15.43 -6.48 13.34
CA ALA A 159 16.18 -7.48 12.58
C ALA A 159 17.65 -7.10 12.35
N LEU A 160 18.09 -5.91 12.81
CA LEU A 160 19.41 -5.33 12.55
C LEU A 160 19.73 -5.25 11.05
N ILE A 161 18.74 -4.84 10.24
CA ILE A 161 18.88 -4.63 8.80
C ILE A 161 19.00 -3.13 8.56
N ALA A 162 20.19 -2.69 8.16
CA ALA A 162 20.43 -1.32 7.70
C ALA A 162 20.23 -1.22 6.18
N ASP A 163 19.47 -0.20 5.74
CA ASP A 163 19.22 0.09 4.34
C ASP A 163 18.94 1.60 4.16
N ASP A 164 19.83 2.30 3.47
CA ASP A 164 19.78 3.77 3.31
C ASP A 164 18.46 4.22 2.64
N ARG A 165 17.93 3.42 1.73
CA ARG A 165 16.68 3.72 1.03
C ARG A 165 15.49 3.60 1.97
N LEU A 166 15.51 2.65 2.89
CA LEU A 166 14.49 2.54 3.92
C LEU A 166 14.53 3.73 4.89
N GLU A 167 15.71 4.24 5.24
CA GLU A 167 15.84 5.46 6.06
C GLU A 167 15.28 6.70 5.35
N GLU A 168 15.56 6.82 4.05
CA GLU A 168 15.02 7.90 3.21
C GLU A 168 13.48 7.85 3.17
N LEU A 169 12.92 6.67 2.88
CA LEU A 169 11.46 6.47 2.84
C LEU A 169 10.83 6.67 4.23
N ALA A 170 11.46 6.21 5.31
CA ALA A 170 10.96 6.43 6.67
C ALA A 170 10.95 7.92 7.04
N THR A 171 11.94 8.68 6.58
CA THR A 171 11.97 10.14 6.74
C THR A 171 10.87 10.80 5.92
N LEU A 172 10.72 10.38 4.66
CA LEU A 172 9.72 10.92 3.73
C LEU A 172 8.29 10.74 4.25
N PHE A 173 7.99 9.55 4.77
CA PHE A 173 6.68 9.22 5.32
C PHE A 173 6.53 9.60 6.81
N GLY A 174 7.48 10.35 7.40
CA GLY A 174 7.40 10.81 8.79
C GLY A 174 7.43 9.69 9.85
N ALA A 175 7.83 8.47 9.47
CA ALA A 175 7.88 7.29 10.34
C ALA A 175 8.95 7.39 11.45
N ARG A 176 9.93 8.29 11.30
CA ARG A 176 11.02 8.49 12.27
C ARG A 176 10.61 9.30 13.51
N SER A 177 9.51 10.05 13.46
CA SER A 177 9.20 11.10 14.46
C SER A 177 8.38 10.67 15.68
N ARG A 178 8.14 9.37 15.91
CA ARG A 178 7.42 8.90 17.12
C ARG A 178 8.03 7.63 17.72
N MET A 179 9.31 7.66 18.08
CA MET A 179 9.72 6.88 19.25
C MET A 179 9.22 7.65 20.47
N ILE A 180 8.03 7.28 20.95
CA ILE A 180 7.64 7.62 22.33
C ILE A 180 8.68 6.90 23.19
N THR A 181 9.61 7.66 23.76
CA THR A 181 10.41 7.21 24.88
C THR A 181 9.42 6.81 25.97
N ILE A 182 9.21 5.51 26.16
CA ILE A 182 8.59 5.01 27.38
C ILE A 182 9.64 5.27 28.44
N VAL A 183 9.49 6.38 29.15
CA VAL A 183 10.26 6.65 30.36
C VAL A 183 9.69 5.71 31.42
N GLU A 184 10.49 4.72 31.81
CA GLU A 184 10.24 3.88 32.99
C GLU A 184 10.23 4.71 34.29
#